data_AF-Q6WAE1-F1
#
_entry.id   AF-Q6WAE1-F1
#
_cell.length_a   1.000
_cell.length_b   1.000
_cell.length_c   1.000
_cell.angle_alpha   90.00
_cell.angle_beta   90.00
_cell.angle_gamma   90.00
#
_symmetry.space_group_name_H-M   'P 1'
#
loop_
_entity.id
_entity.type
_entity.pdbx_description
1 polymer ?
#
loop_
_entity_poly.entity_id
_entity_poly.type
_entity_poly.pdbx_seq_one_letter_code
_entity_poly.pdbx_strand_id
1 'polypeptide(L)'
;IWYNNFFGAETEAILPYDQYMHRFAAYFQQGNMESNGKYVDRNGNAVDYQTGPIIWGEPGTNGQHAFYQLIHQGTKMVPCDFIAPAITHNPLSDHHPKLLSNFFAQTEALAFGKSREVVEQEYRDQGKDPATLEHVVPFKVFEGNRPTNSILLREITPFSLGALIALYEHKIFTQGVIMNIFTFDQWGVELGKQLANRILPELKDGSEVSSHDSSTNGLINRY
;
A
#
# COMPACT_ATOMS: atom_id res chain seq x y z
N ILE A 1 1.27 9.06 10.73
CA ILE A 1 2.04 10.07 11.50
C ILE A 1 3.43 9.58 11.87
N TRP A 2 3.62 8.62 12.78
CA TRP A 2 4.97 8.20 13.18
C TRP A 2 5.85 7.74 12.00
N TYR A 3 5.41 6.74 11.24
CA TYR A 3 6.16 6.27 10.08
C TYR A 3 6.26 7.31 8.95
N ASN A 4 5.16 8.01 8.67
CA ASN A 4 5.10 9.03 7.60
C ASN A 4 6.01 10.24 7.87
N ASN A 5 5.91 10.85 9.05
CA ASN A 5 6.52 12.14 9.35
C ASN A 5 7.90 12.04 10.00
N PHE A 6 8.21 10.91 10.67
CA PHE A 6 9.50 10.73 11.35
C PHE A 6 10.40 9.74 10.63
N PHE A 7 9.86 8.61 10.15
CA PHE A 7 10.63 7.66 9.34
C PHE A 7 10.66 8.04 7.86
N GLY A 8 9.79 8.95 7.40
CA GLY A 8 9.69 9.33 6.00
C GLY A 8 9.14 8.21 5.10
N ALA A 9 8.39 7.26 5.66
CA ALA A 9 7.76 6.21 4.87
C ALA A 9 6.59 6.78 4.06
N GLU A 10 6.77 6.89 2.74
CA GLU A 10 5.80 7.52 1.83
C GLU A 10 4.53 6.70 1.61
N THR A 11 4.54 5.40 1.91
CA THR A 11 3.47 4.47 1.54
C THR A 11 2.94 3.69 2.73
N GLU A 12 1.68 3.26 2.67
CA GLU A 12 1.09 2.29 3.57
C GLU A 12 0.41 1.19 2.73
N ALA A 13 0.70 -0.08 3.06
CA ALA A 13 0.11 -1.22 2.38
C ALA A 13 -1.07 -1.79 3.19
N ILE A 14 -2.22 -1.98 2.55
CA ILE A 14 -3.40 -2.64 3.16
C ILE A 14 -3.56 -4.02 2.53
N LEU A 15 -3.39 -5.07 3.33
CA LEU A 15 -3.18 -6.44 2.86
C LEU A 15 -4.23 -7.39 3.49
N PRO A 16 -5.48 -7.40 2.98
CA PRO A 16 -6.52 -8.27 3.50
C PRO A 16 -6.32 -9.72 3.05
N TYR A 17 -6.20 -10.66 3.97
CA TYR A 17 -6.22 -12.10 3.72
C TYR A 17 -7.66 -12.60 3.62
N ASP A 18 -8.38 -12.03 2.66
CA ASP A 18 -9.75 -12.39 2.30
C ASP A 18 -10.03 -11.95 0.84
N GLN A 19 -10.47 -12.88 0.00
CA GLN A 19 -10.66 -12.61 -1.43
C GLN A 19 -11.88 -11.72 -1.71
N TYR A 20 -12.91 -11.71 -0.87
CA TYR A 20 -14.05 -10.78 -1.03
C TYR A 20 -13.61 -9.33 -0.81
N MET A 21 -12.55 -9.11 -0.02
CA MET A 21 -11.96 -7.80 0.25
C MET A 21 -10.98 -7.32 -0.84
N HIS A 22 -10.94 -7.93 -2.04
CA HIS A 22 -9.99 -7.57 -3.10
C HIS A 22 -10.05 -6.09 -3.57
N ARG A 23 -11.13 -5.36 -3.29
CA ARG A 23 -11.26 -3.92 -3.60
C ARG A 23 -11.06 -3.01 -2.40
N PHE A 24 -10.79 -3.56 -1.21
CA PHE A 24 -10.70 -2.81 0.03
C PHE A 24 -9.53 -1.80 0.03
N ALA A 25 -8.34 -2.22 -0.43
CA ALA A 25 -7.20 -1.32 -0.57
C ALA A 25 -7.50 -0.20 -1.58
N ALA A 26 -8.09 -0.53 -2.73
CA ALA A 26 -8.47 0.45 -3.76
C ALA A 26 -9.55 1.44 -3.28
N TYR A 27 -10.48 1.01 -2.43
CA TYR A 27 -11.44 1.91 -1.79
C TYR A 27 -10.73 2.96 -0.92
N PHE A 28 -9.73 2.55 -0.14
CA PHE A 28 -8.94 3.47 0.68
C PHE A 28 -7.83 4.23 -0.05
N GLN A 29 -7.51 3.87 -1.30
CA GLN A 29 -6.77 4.77 -2.18
C GLN A 29 -7.52 6.08 -2.34
N GLN A 30 -8.80 6.01 -2.73
CA GLN A 30 -9.63 7.20 -2.79
C GLN A 30 -9.83 7.78 -1.38
N GLY A 31 -10.35 6.97 -0.44
CA GLY A 31 -10.74 7.44 0.88
C GLY A 31 -9.62 8.15 1.65
N ASN A 32 -8.37 7.70 1.55
CA ASN A 32 -7.25 8.31 2.26
C ASN A 32 -6.53 9.37 1.40
N MET A 33 -6.13 9.02 0.17
CA MET A 33 -5.26 9.87 -0.64
C MET A 33 -6.00 11.11 -1.17
N GLU A 34 -7.28 10.99 -1.56
CA GLU A 34 -8.08 12.15 -1.97
C GLU A 34 -8.38 13.08 -0.78
N SER A 35 -8.57 12.50 0.40
CA SER A 35 -8.86 13.24 1.63
C SER A 35 -7.65 14.00 2.18
N ASN A 36 -6.52 13.30 2.38
CA ASN A 36 -5.34 13.81 3.08
C ASN A 36 -4.14 14.10 2.16
N GLY A 37 -4.24 13.87 0.85
CA GLY A 37 -3.23 14.27 -0.14
C GLY A 37 -3.30 15.78 -0.43
N LYS A 38 -2.98 16.58 0.57
CA LYS A 38 -3.11 18.05 0.57
C LYS A 38 -1.76 18.69 0.91
N TYR A 39 -1.49 19.88 0.40
CA TYR A 39 -0.23 20.59 0.67
C TYR A 39 -0.43 21.97 1.31
N VAL A 40 -1.68 22.39 1.54
CA VAL A 40 -2.02 23.67 2.17
C VAL A 40 -2.76 23.38 3.48
N ASP A 41 -2.31 24.02 4.55
CA ASP A 41 -2.90 23.89 5.87
C ASP A 41 -4.22 24.69 5.99
N ARG A 42 -4.94 24.52 7.10
CA ARG A 42 -6.22 25.21 7.36
C ARG A 42 -6.09 26.72 7.48
N ASN A 43 -4.86 27.26 7.62
CA ASN A 43 -4.59 28.69 7.65
C ASN A 43 -4.29 29.27 6.26
N GLY A 44 -4.24 28.43 5.22
CA GLY A 44 -3.93 28.84 3.85
C GLY A 44 -2.43 28.89 3.54
N ASN A 45 -1.58 28.32 4.38
CA ASN A 45 -0.13 28.28 4.15
C ASN A 45 0.29 26.93 3.57
N ALA A 46 1.29 26.93 2.69
CA ALA A 46 1.92 25.69 2.25
C ALA A 46 2.59 24.98 3.43
N VAL A 47 2.43 23.66 3.53
CA VAL A 47 3.06 22.83 4.57
C VAL A 47 4.53 22.59 4.26
N ASP A 48 5.35 22.47 5.31
CA ASP A 48 6.77 22.07 5.24
C ASP A 48 7.01 20.66 5.81
N TYR A 49 5.93 19.88 5.98
CA TYR A 49 5.91 18.51 6.49
C TYR A 49 5.11 17.58 5.58
N GLN A 50 5.28 16.26 5.77
CA GLN A 50 4.53 15.24 5.03
C GLN A 50 3.05 15.14 5.46
N THR A 51 2.16 14.91 4.50
CA THR A 51 0.70 14.76 4.72
C THR A 51 0.24 13.31 4.48
N GLY A 52 -0.87 13.07 3.76
CA GLY A 52 -1.37 11.72 3.49
C GLY A 52 -0.36 10.84 2.72
N PRO A 53 -0.18 9.56 3.11
CA PRO A 53 0.69 8.62 2.41
C PRO A 53 0.02 8.05 1.15
N ILE A 54 0.81 7.40 0.29
CA ILE A 54 0.30 6.61 -0.83
C ILE A 54 -0.23 5.28 -0.28
N ILE A 55 -1.52 5.01 -0.51
CA ILE A 55 -2.16 3.74 -0.15
C ILE A 55 -2.09 2.76 -1.31
N TRP A 56 -1.80 1.50 -1.02
CA TRP A 56 -1.81 0.44 -2.02
C TRP A 56 -1.99 -0.94 -1.38
N GLY A 57 -2.19 -1.97 -2.19
CA GLY A 57 -2.27 -3.35 -1.70
C GLY A 57 -3.14 -4.24 -2.57
N GLU A 58 -3.00 -5.55 -2.35
CA GLU A 58 -3.77 -6.62 -2.97
C GLU A 58 -4.08 -7.66 -1.87
N PRO A 59 -5.17 -8.45 -2.00
CA PRO A 59 -5.49 -9.44 -1.01
C PRO A 59 -4.43 -10.55 -0.94
N GLY A 60 -4.23 -11.10 0.26
CA GLY A 60 -3.43 -12.29 0.47
C GLY A 60 -4.14 -13.54 -0.08
N THR A 61 -3.44 -14.51 -0.67
CA THR A 61 -1.98 -14.61 -0.86
C THR A 61 -1.50 -14.08 -2.22
N ASN A 62 -2.35 -13.45 -3.03
CA ASN A 62 -1.96 -12.94 -4.35
C ASN A 62 -0.84 -11.89 -4.22
N GLY A 63 -0.99 -10.93 -3.29
CA GLY A 63 0.04 -9.92 -3.02
C GLY A 63 1.38 -10.53 -2.56
N GLN A 64 1.33 -11.64 -1.82
CA GLN A 64 2.51 -12.36 -1.32
C GLN A 64 3.41 -12.86 -2.46
N HIS A 65 2.80 -13.26 -3.58
CA HIS A 65 3.53 -13.74 -4.76
C HIS A 65 3.81 -12.65 -5.80
N ALA A 66 3.43 -11.40 -5.53
CA ALA A 66 3.63 -10.28 -6.44
C ALA A 66 4.74 -9.32 -5.97
N PHE A 67 4.61 -8.75 -4.78
CA PHE A 67 5.45 -7.62 -4.35
C PHE A 67 6.07 -7.76 -2.95
N TYR A 68 5.80 -8.85 -2.21
CA TYR A 68 6.36 -9.03 -0.86
C TYR A 68 7.88 -9.19 -0.88
N GLN A 69 8.48 -9.59 -2.01
CA GLN A 69 9.93 -9.57 -2.20
C GLN A 69 10.51 -8.18 -1.89
N LEU A 70 9.88 -7.12 -2.41
CA LEU A 70 10.30 -5.74 -2.15
C LEU A 70 10.03 -5.35 -0.70
N ILE A 71 8.90 -5.77 -0.12
CA ILE A 71 8.58 -5.47 1.27
C ILE A 71 9.64 -6.09 2.19
N HIS A 72 10.07 -7.33 1.96
CA HIS A 72 11.02 -8.05 2.81
C HIS A 72 12.48 -7.65 2.63
N GLN A 73 12.94 -7.48 1.39
CA GLN A 73 14.37 -7.29 1.08
C GLN A 73 14.65 -6.03 0.25
N GLY A 74 13.64 -5.22 -0.02
CA GLY A 74 13.82 -3.92 -0.65
C GLY A 74 14.33 -2.87 0.33
N THR A 75 14.71 -1.73 -0.24
CA THR A 75 15.30 -0.59 0.48
C THR A 75 14.28 0.42 1.00
N LYS A 76 12.98 0.14 0.88
CA LYS A 76 11.90 0.99 1.35
C LYS A 76 11.25 0.40 2.58
N MET A 77 10.99 1.23 3.59
CA MET A 77 10.12 0.87 4.70
C MET A 77 8.67 1.04 4.27
N VAL A 78 7.87 -0.03 4.41
CA VAL A 78 6.44 -0.03 4.08
C VAL A 78 5.68 -0.55 5.30
N PRO A 79 5.09 0.33 6.12
CA PRO A 79 4.13 -0.08 7.14
C PRO A 79 2.95 -0.81 6.49
N CYS A 80 2.60 -1.97 7.04
CA CYS A 80 1.54 -2.81 6.48
C CYS A 80 0.42 -3.07 7.50
N ASP A 81 -0.84 -2.91 7.08
CA ASP A 81 -2.00 -3.38 7.83
C ASP A 81 -2.45 -4.73 7.25
N PHE A 82 -2.20 -5.80 7.99
CA PHE A 82 -2.66 -7.15 7.70
C PHE A 82 -4.05 -7.36 8.33
N ILE A 83 -5.02 -7.81 7.53
CA ILE A 83 -6.41 -8.01 7.99
C ILE A 83 -6.85 -9.43 7.67
N ALA A 84 -7.46 -10.16 8.60
CA ALA A 84 -8.02 -11.48 8.33
C ALA A 84 -9.28 -11.78 9.16
N PRO A 85 -10.23 -12.58 8.65
CA PRO A 85 -11.26 -13.19 9.46
C PRO A 85 -10.82 -14.55 10.02
N ALA A 86 -11.16 -14.85 11.27
CA ALA A 86 -10.92 -16.16 11.87
C ALA A 86 -11.82 -17.26 11.25
N ILE A 87 -13.01 -16.89 10.76
CA ILE A 87 -14.00 -17.78 10.14
C ILE A 87 -14.17 -17.39 8.66
N THR A 88 -14.19 -18.39 7.78
CA THR A 88 -14.47 -18.23 6.35
C THR A 88 -15.94 -18.49 6.02
N HIS A 89 -16.46 -17.75 5.04
CA HIS A 89 -17.76 -18.04 4.40
C HIS A 89 -17.74 -19.27 3.51
N ASN A 90 -16.56 -19.73 3.10
CA ASN A 90 -16.38 -20.83 2.14
C ASN A 90 -15.44 -21.90 2.73
N PRO A 91 -15.88 -22.66 3.74
CA PRO A 91 -15.05 -23.71 4.33
C PRO A 91 -14.77 -24.80 3.30
N LEU A 92 -13.49 -24.96 2.94
CA LEU A 92 -13.03 -25.99 2.02
C LEU A 92 -11.74 -26.60 2.57
N SER A 93 -11.81 -27.89 2.94
CA SER A 93 -10.70 -28.67 3.50
C SER A 93 -9.87 -27.87 4.52
N ASP A 94 -8.61 -27.60 4.20
CA ASP A 94 -7.65 -26.87 5.01
C ASP A 94 -7.26 -25.51 4.40
N HIS A 95 -8.05 -24.98 3.45
CA HIS A 95 -7.77 -23.72 2.78
C HIS A 95 -7.66 -22.54 3.77
N HIS A 96 -8.64 -22.41 4.68
CA HIS A 96 -8.64 -21.29 5.63
C HIS A 96 -7.50 -21.38 6.66
N PRO A 97 -7.20 -22.57 7.25
CA PRO A 97 -5.98 -22.75 8.04
C PRO A 97 -4.68 -22.40 7.28
N LYS A 98 -4.56 -22.78 6.00
CA LYS A 98 -3.39 -22.43 5.16
C LYS A 98 -3.31 -20.92 4.88
N LEU A 99 -4.45 -20.27 4.68
CA LEU A 99 -4.51 -18.82 4.51
C LEU A 99 -4.05 -18.10 5.77
N LEU A 100 -4.58 -18.51 6.94
CA LEU A 100 -4.23 -17.92 8.23
C LEU A 100 -2.78 -18.21 8.63
N SER A 101 -2.23 -19.38 8.30
CA SER A 101 -0.81 -19.65 8.56
C SER A 101 0.10 -18.69 7.80
N ASN A 102 -0.24 -18.33 6.55
CA ASN A 102 0.49 -17.30 5.80
C ASN A 102 0.29 -15.90 6.41
N PHE A 103 -0.93 -15.56 6.84
CA PHE A 103 -1.20 -14.29 7.52
C PHE A 103 -0.30 -14.09 8.75
N PHE A 104 -0.22 -15.09 9.63
CA PHE A 104 0.62 -15.03 10.82
C PHE A 104 2.12 -15.01 10.45
N ALA A 105 2.56 -15.94 9.60
CA ALA A 105 3.96 -16.10 9.24
C ALA A 105 4.55 -14.85 8.57
N GLN A 106 3.77 -14.12 7.77
CA GLN A 106 4.27 -12.93 7.09
C GLN A 106 4.60 -11.79 8.06
N THR A 107 3.72 -11.51 9.02
CA THR A 107 3.99 -10.48 10.03
C THR A 107 5.15 -10.85 10.96
N GLU A 108 5.29 -12.14 11.30
CA GLU A 108 6.44 -12.66 12.06
C GLU A 108 7.75 -12.50 11.27
N ALA A 109 7.77 -12.91 10.00
CA ALA A 109 8.94 -12.79 9.14
C ALA A 109 9.35 -11.32 8.93
N LEU A 110 8.38 -10.41 8.78
CA LEU A 110 8.65 -8.98 8.65
C LEU A 110 9.25 -8.37 9.92
N ALA A 111 8.77 -8.79 11.08
CA ALA A 111 9.27 -8.30 12.37
C ALA A 111 10.68 -8.81 12.68
N PHE A 112 10.93 -10.12 12.53
CA PHE A 112 12.13 -10.76 13.07
C PHE A 112 13.19 -11.11 12.02
N GLY A 113 12.81 -11.18 10.75
CA GLY A 113 13.74 -11.53 9.69
C GLY A 113 14.38 -12.91 9.89
N LYS A 114 15.61 -13.03 9.39
CA LYS A 114 16.41 -14.25 9.42
C LYS A 114 17.88 -13.90 9.26
N SER A 115 18.66 -14.13 10.31
CA SER A 115 20.08 -13.77 10.34
C SER A 115 20.94 -14.65 9.43
N ARG A 116 22.16 -14.19 9.15
CA ARG A 116 23.14 -14.95 8.37
C ARG A 116 23.46 -16.29 9.03
N GLU A 117 23.60 -16.32 10.35
CA GLU A 117 23.91 -17.52 11.13
C GLU A 117 22.83 -18.59 10.94
N VAL A 118 21.55 -18.18 10.94
CA VAL A 118 20.43 -19.09 10.69
C VAL A 118 20.49 -19.63 9.26
N VAL A 119 20.75 -18.78 8.26
CA VAL A 119 20.90 -19.21 6.85
C VAL A 119 22.04 -20.21 6.68
N GLU A 120 23.20 -19.93 7.28
CA GLU A 120 24.35 -20.83 7.23
C GLU A 120 24.06 -22.15 7.95
N GLN A 121 23.37 -22.12 9.09
CA GLN A 121 22.99 -23.33 9.81
C GLN A 121 22.06 -24.23 8.99
N GLU A 122 21.07 -23.68 8.29
CA GLU A 122 20.21 -24.45 7.40
C GLU A 122 20.97 -25.15 6.28
N TYR A 123 22.06 -24.54 5.80
CA TYR A 123 22.94 -25.18 4.81
C TYR A 123 23.77 -26.30 5.42
N ARG A 124 24.26 -26.13 6.66
CA ARG A 124 24.95 -27.21 7.40
C ARG A 124 24.03 -28.40 7.63
N ASP A 125 22.77 -28.16 7.99
CA ASP A 125 21.77 -29.22 8.22
C ASP A 125 21.46 -30.01 6.93
N GLN A 126 21.69 -29.40 5.76
CA GLN A 126 21.61 -30.05 4.44
C GLN A 126 22.94 -30.70 4.00
N GLY A 127 23.96 -30.74 4.86
CA GLY A 127 25.28 -31.30 4.57
C GLY A 127 26.15 -30.45 3.64
N LYS A 128 25.87 -29.15 3.49
CA LYS A 128 26.65 -28.22 2.67
C LYS A 128 27.59 -27.38 3.54
N ASP A 129 28.75 -27.04 3.01
CA ASP A 129 29.69 -26.10 3.64
C ASP A 129 29.29 -24.64 3.30
N PRO A 130 28.86 -23.83 4.27
CA PRO A 130 28.49 -22.44 4.03
C PRO A 130 29.61 -21.58 3.42
N ALA A 131 30.89 -21.93 3.65
CA ALA A 131 32.02 -21.21 3.06
C ALA A 131 32.04 -21.33 1.52
N THR A 132 31.49 -22.40 0.96
CA THR A 132 31.33 -22.57 -0.49
C THR A 132 30.11 -21.85 -1.06
N LEU A 133 29.25 -21.32 -0.18
CA LEU A 133 27.95 -20.72 -0.50
C LEU A 133 27.92 -19.21 -0.25
N GLU A 134 29.08 -18.55 -0.13
CA GLU A 134 29.16 -17.08 0.04
C GLU A 134 28.46 -16.30 -1.08
N HIS A 135 28.35 -16.89 -2.27
CA HIS A 135 27.64 -16.31 -3.42
C HIS A 135 26.11 -16.35 -3.30
N VAL A 136 25.54 -17.04 -2.29
CA VAL A 136 24.08 -17.16 -2.10
C VAL A 136 23.62 -16.77 -0.69
N VAL A 137 24.44 -17.05 0.33
CA VAL A 137 24.11 -16.79 1.75
C VAL A 137 23.64 -15.34 1.99
N PRO A 138 24.34 -14.29 1.52
CA PRO A 138 23.93 -12.90 1.78
C PRO A 138 22.54 -12.57 1.24
N PHE A 139 22.14 -13.18 0.12
CA PHE A 139 20.86 -12.92 -0.55
C PHE A 139 19.67 -13.62 0.14
N LYS A 140 19.94 -14.54 1.06
CA LYS A 140 18.91 -15.25 1.86
C LYS A 140 18.75 -14.68 3.27
N VAL A 141 19.49 -13.63 3.61
CA VAL A 141 19.33 -12.89 4.87
C VAL A 141 18.11 -11.98 4.77
N PHE A 142 17.33 -11.94 5.84
CA PHE A 142 16.20 -11.02 6.00
C PHE A 142 16.50 -10.14 7.21
N GLU A 143 16.59 -8.83 7.01
CA GLU A 143 16.96 -7.90 8.09
C GLU A 143 15.87 -7.79 9.17
N GLY A 144 14.61 -8.09 8.84
CA GLY A 144 13.48 -7.88 9.73
C GLY A 144 13.26 -6.40 10.04
N ASN A 145 12.71 -6.11 11.22
CA ASN A 145 12.40 -4.75 11.69
C ASN A 145 11.49 -3.96 10.72
N ARG A 146 10.51 -4.65 10.13
CA ARG A 146 9.53 -4.07 9.21
C ARG A 146 8.15 -4.05 9.87
N PRO A 147 7.54 -2.87 10.06
CA PRO A 147 6.39 -2.74 10.95
C PRO A 147 5.08 -3.23 10.30
N THR A 148 4.29 -3.96 11.08
CA THR A 148 2.95 -4.41 10.68
C THR A 148 1.94 -4.22 11.80
N ASN A 149 0.68 -3.90 11.46
CA ASN A 149 -0.46 -4.13 12.34
C ASN A 149 -1.20 -5.41 11.89
N SER A 150 -1.71 -6.18 12.85
CA SER A 150 -2.54 -7.35 12.57
C SER A 150 -3.95 -7.14 13.12
N ILE A 151 -4.93 -7.05 12.23
CA ILE A 151 -6.35 -6.86 12.56
C ILE A 151 -7.08 -8.19 12.30
N LEU A 152 -7.32 -8.95 13.37
CA LEU A 152 -8.06 -10.21 13.29
C LEU A 152 -9.52 -9.97 13.70
N LEU A 153 -10.44 -10.18 12.77
CA LEU A 153 -11.88 -10.17 13.03
C LEU A 153 -12.39 -11.60 13.21
N ARG A 154 -13.52 -11.80 13.88
CA ARG A 154 -14.13 -13.14 13.97
C ARG A 154 -14.55 -13.66 12.60
N GLU A 155 -15.25 -12.86 11.82
CA GLU A 155 -15.80 -13.17 10.50
C GLU A 155 -16.08 -11.85 9.78
N ILE A 156 -16.00 -11.81 8.44
CA ILE A 156 -16.42 -10.62 7.67
C ILE A 156 -17.93 -10.65 7.47
N THR A 157 -18.65 -9.87 8.26
CA THR A 157 -20.12 -9.72 8.20
C THR A 157 -20.43 -8.28 7.81
N PRO A 158 -21.68 -7.95 7.42
CA PRO A 158 -22.04 -6.54 7.16
C PRO A 158 -21.69 -5.62 8.33
N PHE A 159 -21.88 -6.08 9.57
CA PHE A 159 -21.54 -5.32 10.77
C PHE A 159 -20.03 -5.12 10.93
N SER A 160 -19.23 -6.20 10.87
CA SER A 160 -17.79 -6.10 11.08
C SER A 160 -17.07 -5.39 9.94
N LEU A 161 -17.56 -5.52 8.69
CA LEU A 161 -17.08 -4.74 7.56
C LEU A 161 -17.39 -3.25 7.73
N GLY A 162 -18.61 -2.89 8.16
CA GLY A 162 -18.97 -1.50 8.43
C GLY A 162 -18.10 -0.88 9.53
N ALA A 163 -17.87 -1.62 10.62
CA ALA A 163 -16.97 -1.18 11.69
C ALA A 163 -15.52 -1.01 11.21
N LEU A 164 -15.03 -1.92 10.38
CA LEU A 164 -13.68 -1.85 9.82
C LEU A 164 -13.52 -0.67 8.86
N ILE A 165 -14.53 -0.37 8.03
CA ILE A 165 -14.50 0.81 7.16
C ILE A 165 -14.44 2.09 8.00
N ALA A 166 -15.35 2.21 8.99
CA ALA A 166 -15.40 3.36 9.89
C ALA A 166 -14.11 3.56 10.69
N LEU A 167 -13.42 2.48 11.07
CA LEU A 167 -12.10 2.54 11.69
C LEU A 167 -11.10 3.32 10.81
N TYR A 168 -11.03 3.00 9.52
CA TYR A 168 -10.14 3.69 8.59
C TYR A 168 -10.60 5.13 8.30
N GLU A 169 -11.90 5.39 8.18
CA GLU A 169 -12.42 6.76 8.06
C GLU A 169 -12.00 7.65 9.24
N HIS A 170 -12.11 7.13 10.47
CA HIS A 170 -11.68 7.86 11.66
C HIS A 170 -10.15 7.95 11.81
N LYS A 171 -9.40 6.95 11.32
CA LYS A 171 -7.93 7.05 11.17
C LYS A 171 -7.57 8.22 10.25
N ILE A 172 -8.22 8.32 9.09
CA ILE A 172 -8.00 9.37 8.08
C ILE A 172 -8.35 10.75 8.66
N PHE A 173 -9.51 10.88 9.30
CA PHE A 173 -9.93 12.11 9.97
C PHE A 173 -8.91 12.55 11.03
N THR A 174 -8.49 11.62 11.90
CA THR A 174 -7.54 11.92 12.98
C THR A 174 -6.20 12.42 12.42
N GLN A 175 -5.69 11.79 11.37
CA GLN A 175 -4.48 12.24 10.70
C GLN A 175 -4.62 13.66 10.15
N GLY A 176 -5.70 13.97 9.43
CA GLY A 176 -5.91 15.30 8.85
C GLY A 176 -6.09 16.40 9.90
N VAL A 177 -6.72 16.08 11.04
CA VAL A 177 -6.79 17.00 12.19
C VAL A 177 -5.38 17.33 12.70
N ILE A 178 -4.55 16.31 12.96
CA ILE A 178 -3.18 16.45 13.45
C ILE A 178 -2.29 17.22 12.45
N MET A 179 -2.39 16.90 11.16
CA MET A 179 -1.59 17.51 10.09
C MET A 179 -2.13 18.88 9.65
N ASN A 180 -3.05 19.48 10.39
CA ASN A 180 -3.64 20.78 10.12
C ASN A 180 -4.20 20.99 8.69
N ILE A 181 -4.81 19.99 8.07
CA ILE A 181 -5.38 20.08 6.71
C ILE A 181 -6.91 19.94 6.70
N PHE A 182 -7.53 20.24 5.56
CA PHE A 182 -8.94 19.93 5.29
C PHE A 182 -9.07 18.56 4.63
N THR A 183 -9.61 17.59 5.37
CA THR A 183 -9.78 16.19 4.93
C THR A 183 -10.93 16.00 3.94
N PHE A 184 -11.90 16.93 3.87
CA PHE A 184 -13.19 16.70 3.21
C PHE A 184 -13.45 17.57 1.97
N ASP A 185 -12.40 18.15 1.39
CA ASP A 185 -12.45 18.83 0.09
C ASP A 185 -11.58 18.10 -0.95
N GLN A 186 -11.69 18.47 -2.23
CA GLN A 186 -10.94 17.83 -3.32
C GLN A 186 -10.66 18.77 -4.52
N TRP A 187 -10.23 20.00 -4.25
CA TRP A 187 -9.97 21.02 -5.30
C TRP A 187 -8.97 20.58 -6.38
N GLY A 188 -8.08 19.62 -6.06
CA GLY A 188 -7.07 19.10 -6.98
C GLY A 188 -7.62 18.44 -8.25
N VAL A 189 -8.90 18.05 -8.30
CA VAL A 189 -9.50 17.40 -9.47
C VAL A 189 -9.98 18.39 -10.55
N GLU A 190 -9.97 19.69 -10.26
CA GLU A 190 -10.59 20.69 -11.15
C GLU A 190 -9.75 21.01 -12.38
N LEU A 191 -8.43 21.13 -12.23
CA LEU A 191 -7.53 21.51 -13.31
C LEU A 191 -7.60 20.51 -14.48
N GLY A 192 -7.57 19.22 -14.19
CA GLY A 192 -7.67 18.17 -15.22
C GLY A 192 -8.97 18.24 -16.01
N LYS A 193 -10.11 18.49 -15.33
CA LYS A 193 -11.42 18.65 -15.99
C LYS A 193 -11.44 19.89 -16.88
N GLN A 194 -10.87 21.00 -16.43
CA GLN A 194 -10.80 22.23 -17.21
C GLN A 194 -9.94 22.06 -18.47
N LEU A 195 -8.78 21.41 -18.35
CA LEU A 195 -7.90 21.13 -19.49
C LEU A 195 -8.55 20.16 -20.48
N ALA A 196 -9.18 19.08 -19.99
CA ALA A 196 -9.88 18.13 -20.85
C ALA A 196 -11.01 18.79 -21.67
N ASN A 197 -11.76 19.72 -21.05
CA ASN A 197 -12.80 20.48 -21.74
C ASN A 197 -12.25 21.41 -22.84
N ARG A 198 -11.00 21.91 -22.70
CA ARG A 198 -10.33 22.70 -23.74
C ARG A 198 -9.79 21.84 -24.88
N ILE A 199 -9.28 20.65 -24.56
CA ILE A 199 -8.70 19.73 -25.55
C ILE A 199 -9.80 19.03 -26.37
N LEU A 200 -10.94 18.67 -25.76
CA LEU A 200 -11.98 17.88 -26.43
C LEU A 200 -12.49 18.45 -27.78
N PRO A 201 -12.69 19.78 -27.95
CA PRO A 201 -13.02 20.36 -29.25
C PRO A 201 -11.90 20.24 -30.29
N GLU A 202 -10.63 20.35 -29.88
CA GLU A 202 -9.46 20.30 -30.78
C GLU A 202 -9.29 18.91 -31.39
N LEU A 203 -9.74 17.86 -30.70
CA LEU A 203 -9.73 16.48 -31.20
C LEU A 203 -10.74 16.19 -32.33
N LYS A 204 -11.61 17.15 -32.67
CA LYS A 204 -12.69 16.95 -33.66
C LYS A 204 -12.38 17.51 -35.04
N ASP A 205 -11.50 18.49 -35.14
CA ASP A 205 -11.32 19.30 -36.35
C ASP A 205 -10.27 18.71 -37.32
N GLY A 206 -9.41 17.80 -36.85
CA GLY A 206 -8.35 17.18 -37.66
C GLY A 206 -7.26 18.17 -38.12
N SER A 207 -7.31 19.41 -37.63
CA SER A 207 -6.29 20.43 -37.84
C SER A 207 -5.10 20.21 -36.92
N GLU A 208 -3.92 20.72 -37.33
CA GLU A 208 -2.73 20.67 -36.49
C GLU A 208 -2.90 21.57 -35.25
N VAL A 209 -2.79 20.97 -34.07
CA VAL A 209 -2.89 21.63 -32.77
C VAL A 209 -1.53 22.18 -32.34
N SER A 210 -1.50 23.46 -31.97
CA SER A 210 -0.29 24.19 -31.52
C SER A 210 -0.51 25.07 -30.29
N SER A 211 -1.66 24.92 -29.63
CA SER A 211 -2.12 25.75 -28.50
C SER A 211 -1.54 25.36 -27.13
N HIS A 212 -0.88 24.20 -27.03
CA HIS A 212 -0.33 23.68 -25.77
C HIS A 212 1.20 23.62 -25.79
N ASP A 213 1.79 23.02 -24.76
CA ASP A 213 3.20 22.66 -24.77
C ASP A 213 3.51 21.63 -25.88
N SER A 214 4.78 21.50 -26.23
CA SER A 214 5.22 20.65 -27.34
C SER A 214 4.87 19.17 -27.18
N SER A 215 4.78 18.66 -25.94
CA SER A 215 4.41 17.27 -25.70
C SER A 215 2.93 17.06 -25.98
N THR A 216 2.07 17.91 -25.40
CA THR A 216 0.61 17.81 -25.59
C THR A 216 0.23 17.98 -27.05
N ASN A 217 0.81 18.98 -27.74
CA ASN A 217 0.58 19.16 -29.18
C ASN A 217 1.02 17.93 -29.99
N GLY A 218 2.22 17.41 -29.74
CA GLY A 218 2.74 16.25 -30.47
C GLY A 218 1.91 14.98 -30.29
N LEU A 219 1.33 14.79 -29.09
CA LEU A 219 0.42 13.68 -28.81
C LEU A 219 -0.92 13.84 -29.51
N ILE A 220 -1.52 15.03 -29.44
CA ILE A 220 -2.80 15.32 -30.10
C ILE A 220 -2.66 15.15 -31.62
N ASN A 221 -1.60 15.68 -32.23
CA ASN A 221 -1.40 15.61 -33.68
C ASN A 221 -1.00 14.21 -34.17
N ARG A 222 -0.57 13.32 -33.28
CA ARG A 222 -0.27 11.92 -33.60
C ARG A 222 -1.51 11.02 -33.55
N TYR A 223 -2.44 11.31 -32.65
CA TYR A 223 -3.72 10.60 -32.52
C TYR A 223 -4.58 10.80 -33.77
#